data_AF-A0A816ZGX6-F1
#
_entry.id   AF-A0A816ZGX6-F1
#
_cell.length_a   1.000
_cell.length_b   1.000
_cell.length_c   1.000
_cell.angle_alpha   90.00
_cell.angle_beta   90.00
_cell.angle_gamma   90.00
#
_symmetry.space_group_name_H-M   'P 1'
#
loop_
_entity.id
_entity.type
_entity.pdbx_description
1 polymer ?
#
loop_
_entity_poly.entity_id
_entity_poly.type
_entity_poly.pdbx_seq_one_letter_code
_entity_poly.pdbx_strand_id
1 'polypeptide(L)'
;MSGRFSSPRRAVYDRNGKLWSNMDENFFRDREIKPIRQSGPHCVSTVLAMLTGQTPETFQGQMNTQDPTSWSEVLQPYGMKLAYCPMDVRKLKFYMNELIAIDDLFTLSFYTTNDPSIILGDPDPTGWITGSHIVILHRDKIIDPASGTATPALEDICNKYHTKRIFRVVPSDHVRGL
;
A
#
# COMPACT_ATOMS: atom_id res chain seq x y z
N MET A 1 -3.45 -1.71 -56.72
CA MET A 1 -3.41 -2.64 -55.58
C MET A 1 -3.56 -1.82 -54.29
N SER A 2 -4.78 -1.71 -53.76
CA SER A 2 -5.07 -1.02 -52.50
C SER A 2 -5.08 -2.06 -51.36
N GLY A 3 -3.98 -2.11 -50.60
CA GLY A 3 -3.89 -2.93 -49.40
C GLY A 3 -4.83 -2.39 -48.33
N ARG A 4 -5.89 -3.14 -48.01
CA ARG A 4 -6.69 -2.90 -46.81
C ARG A 4 -5.82 -3.22 -45.60
N PHE A 5 -5.35 -2.20 -44.89
CA PHE A 5 -4.84 -2.38 -43.53
C PHE A 5 -6.03 -2.80 -42.65
N SER A 6 -6.06 -4.07 -42.27
CA SER A 6 -6.94 -4.56 -41.22
C SER A 6 -6.62 -3.79 -39.94
N SER A 7 -7.59 -3.05 -39.42
CA SER A 7 -7.51 -2.44 -38.09
C SER A 7 -7.09 -3.52 -37.09
N PRO A 8 -6.02 -3.33 -36.28
CA PRO A 8 -5.71 -4.28 -35.23
C PRO A 8 -6.90 -4.38 -34.29
N ARG A 9 -7.27 -5.60 -33.89
CA ARG A 9 -8.22 -5.81 -32.79
C ARG A 9 -7.71 -4.99 -31.61
N ARG A 10 -8.52 -4.04 -31.15
CA ARG A 10 -8.19 -3.21 -29.99
C ARG A 10 -7.94 -4.16 -28.83
N ALA A 11 -6.69 -4.28 -28.38
CA ALA A 11 -6.38 -5.06 -27.20
C ALA A 11 -7.25 -4.53 -26.06
N VAL A 12 -8.00 -5.43 -25.41
CA VAL A 12 -8.74 -5.07 -24.20
C VAL A 12 -7.69 -4.98 -23.11
N TYR A 13 -7.27 -3.75 -22.79
CA TYR A 13 -6.41 -3.51 -21.63
C TYR A 13 -7.17 -3.88 -20.38
N ASP A 14 -6.54 -4.63 -19.47
CA ASP A 14 -7.13 -4.91 -18.16
C ASP A 14 -7.29 -3.59 -17.41
N ARG A 15 -8.51 -3.34 -16.95
CA ARG A 15 -8.83 -2.15 -16.16
C ARG A 15 -8.17 -2.22 -14.78
N ASN A 16 -7.84 -3.43 -14.34
CA ASN A 16 -7.18 -3.73 -13.09
C ASN A 16 -5.76 -4.27 -13.40
N GLY A 17 -4.77 -3.95 -12.58
CA GLY A 17 -3.47 -4.62 -12.66
C GLY A 17 -3.52 -5.83 -11.73
N LYS A 18 -3.21 -7.05 -12.23
CA LYS A 18 -3.14 -8.24 -11.39
C LYS A 18 -2.11 -8.04 -10.27
N LEU A 19 -2.58 -7.93 -9.02
CA LEU A 19 -1.78 -7.60 -7.84
C LEU A 19 -1.03 -8.82 -7.30
N TRP A 20 -1.67 -9.98 -7.34
CA TRP A 20 -1.11 -11.20 -6.80
C TRP A 20 -1.51 -12.43 -7.62
N SER A 21 -0.59 -13.37 -7.80
CA SER A 21 -0.81 -14.54 -8.67
C SER A 21 -1.59 -15.67 -8.02
N ASN A 22 -1.39 -15.88 -6.71
CA ASN A 22 -1.99 -16.96 -5.93
C ASN A 22 -3.02 -16.43 -4.92
N MET A 23 -4.29 -16.73 -5.13
CA MET A 23 -5.39 -16.27 -4.25
C MET A 23 -5.66 -17.22 -3.07
N ASP A 24 -5.02 -18.39 -3.04
CA ASP A 24 -5.30 -19.43 -2.05
C ASP A 24 -4.39 -19.35 -0.80
N GLU A 25 -3.40 -18.46 -0.83
CA GLU A 25 -2.50 -18.20 0.29
C GLU A 25 -3.03 -17.06 1.15
N ASN A 26 -2.96 -17.23 2.47
CA ASN A 26 -3.22 -16.18 3.46
C ASN A 26 -2.12 -16.25 4.52
N PHE A 27 -1.46 -15.13 4.80
CA PHE A 27 -0.32 -15.12 5.72
C PHE A 27 -0.68 -14.58 7.10
N PHE A 28 -1.41 -13.46 7.13
CA PHE A 28 -1.74 -12.76 8.37
C PHE A 28 -3.22 -12.39 8.43
N ARG A 29 -4.06 -13.09 7.68
CA ARG A 29 -5.51 -12.95 7.67
C ARG A 29 -6.13 -12.93 9.06
N ASP A 30 -5.75 -13.85 9.93
CA ASP A 30 -6.36 -13.99 11.25
C ASP A 30 -5.63 -13.18 12.34
N ARG A 31 -4.64 -12.34 11.96
CA ARG A 31 -3.93 -11.46 12.89
C ARG A 31 -4.87 -10.39 13.42
N GLU A 32 -4.92 -10.22 14.73
CA GLU A 32 -5.63 -9.08 15.33
C GLU A 32 -4.79 -7.80 15.20
N ILE A 33 -5.39 -6.72 14.69
CA ILE A 33 -4.73 -5.42 14.56
C ILE A 33 -5.54 -4.38 15.32
N LYS A 34 -4.94 -3.82 16.37
CA LYS A 34 -5.53 -2.75 17.16
C LYS A 34 -5.27 -1.40 16.48
N PRO A 35 -6.30 -0.62 16.10
CA PRO A 35 -6.11 0.72 15.57
C PRO A 35 -5.41 1.64 16.57
N ILE A 36 -4.42 2.40 16.09
CA ILE A 36 -3.67 3.40 16.85
C ILE A 36 -3.74 4.71 16.09
N ARG A 37 -4.13 5.80 16.76
CA ARG A 37 -4.08 7.14 16.18
C ARG A 37 -2.65 7.68 16.24
N GLN A 38 -2.12 8.16 15.14
CA GLN A 38 -0.82 8.81 15.09
C GLN A 38 -0.84 10.17 15.80
N SER A 39 0.33 10.55 16.33
CA SER A 39 0.63 11.93 16.71
C SER A 39 1.66 12.48 15.72
N GLY A 40 1.47 13.69 15.21
CA GLY A 40 2.40 14.30 14.25
C GLY A 40 2.56 13.53 12.91
N PRO A 41 3.64 13.75 12.16
CA PRO A 41 3.89 13.14 10.85
C PRO A 41 4.47 11.71 10.94
N HIS A 42 3.89 10.86 11.79
CA HIS A 42 4.41 9.53 12.12
C HIS A 42 3.57 8.36 11.59
N CYS A 43 2.84 8.54 10.48
CA CYS A 43 1.96 7.50 9.92
C CYS A 43 2.68 6.17 9.67
N VAL A 44 3.92 6.19 9.15
CA VAL A 44 4.71 4.97 8.92
C VAL A 44 5.02 4.25 10.23
N SER A 45 5.59 4.95 11.21
CA SER A 45 5.91 4.37 12.53
C SER A 45 4.66 3.82 13.23
N THR A 46 3.52 4.51 13.12
CA THR A 46 2.24 4.03 13.66
C THR A 46 1.73 2.78 12.93
N VAL A 47 1.86 2.70 11.60
CA VAL A 47 1.52 1.48 10.85
C VAL A 47 2.40 0.30 11.26
N LEU A 48 3.70 0.49 11.38
CA LEU A 48 4.60 -0.59 11.81
C LEU A 48 4.34 -1.03 13.26
N ALA A 49 4.02 -0.10 14.15
CA ALA A 49 3.54 -0.40 15.49
C ALA A 49 2.28 -1.26 15.50
N MET A 50 1.28 -0.91 14.68
CA MET A 50 0.06 -1.72 14.54
C MET A 50 0.36 -3.12 13.97
N LEU A 51 1.24 -3.23 12.97
CA LEU A 51 1.63 -4.53 12.41
C LEU A 51 2.34 -5.42 13.44
N THR A 52 3.23 -4.84 14.25
CA THR A 52 4.12 -5.59 15.17
C THR A 52 3.57 -5.73 16.59
N GLY A 53 2.52 -5.00 16.95
CA GLY A 53 2.02 -4.92 18.32
C GLY A 53 2.92 -4.10 19.26
N GLN A 54 3.81 -3.27 18.71
CA GLN A 54 4.70 -2.38 19.48
C GLN A 54 4.11 -0.96 19.60
N THR A 55 4.87 -0.03 20.21
CA THR A 55 4.50 1.39 20.21
C THR A 55 5.14 2.11 19.01
N PRO A 56 4.55 3.22 18.51
CA PRO A 56 5.13 3.99 17.40
C PRO A 56 6.56 4.45 17.66
N GLU A 57 6.90 4.78 18.92
CA GLU A 57 8.21 5.27 19.34
C GLU A 57 9.32 4.25 19.07
N THR A 58 9.02 2.95 19.09
CA THR A 58 9.95 1.87 18.74
C THR A 58 10.54 2.05 17.34
N PHE A 59 9.80 2.63 16.40
CA PHE A 59 10.22 2.78 15.00
C PHE A 59 10.65 4.20 14.63
N GLN A 60 10.45 5.18 15.52
CA GLN A 60 10.81 6.57 15.24
C GLN A 60 12.34 6.71 15.24
N GLY A 61 12.88 7.26 14.15
CA GLY A 61 14.33 7.43 13.98
C GLY A 61 15.12 6.15 13.64
N GLN A 62 14.47 4.98 13.60
CA GLN A 62 15.11 3.70 13.28
C GLN A 62 15.08 3.34 11.79
N MET A 63 14.27 4.05 11.00
CA MET A 63 14.04 3.75 9.58
C MET A 63 13.85 5.01 8.77
N ASN A 64 14.05 4.90 7.46
CA ASN A 64 13.73 5.96 6.53
C ASN A 64 12.24 5.89 6.16
N THR A 65 11.46 6.88 6.58
CA THR A 65 10.00 6.93 6.35
C THR A 65 9.59 7.09 4.88
N GLN A 66 10.55 7.19 3.95
CA GLN A 66 10.31 7.19 2.51
C GLN A 66 10.77 5.91 1.80
N ASP A 67 11.53 5.04 2.47
CA ASP A 67 12.14 3.84 1.92
C ASP A 67 11.47 2.56 2.44
N PRO A 68 10.67 1.86 1.61
CA PRO A 68 10.01 0.63 2.01
C PRO A 68 10.96 -0.54 2.28
N THR A 69 12.20 -0.52 1.79
CA THR A 69 13.20 -1.55 2.15
C THR A 69 13.52 -1.46 3.64
N SER A 70 13.82 -0.25 4.13
CA SER A 70 14.03 -0.04 5.58
C SER A 70 12.81 -0.43 6.43
N TRP A 71 11.58 -0.28 5.92
CA TRP A 71 10.38 -0.75 6.63
C TRP A 71 10.31 -2.27 6.68
N SER A 72 10.69 -2.94 5.59
CA SER A 72 10.77 -4.40 5.50
C SER A 72 11.79 -4.95 6.48
N GLU A 73 12.97 -4.35 6.56
CA GLU A 73 14.07 -4.74 7.46
C GLU A 73 13.64 -4.70 8.93
N VAL A 74 12.98 -3.63 9.37
CA VAL A 74 12.50 -3.53 10.77
C VAL A 74 11.33 -4.47 11.08
N LEU A 75 10.63 -4.99 10.06
CA LEU A 75 9.58 -6.00 10.23
C LEU A 75 10.15 -7.43 10.35
N GLN A 76 11.36 -7.70 9.84
CA GLN A 76 11.94 -9.05 9.83
C GLN A 76 12.06 -9.70 11.23
N PRO A 77 12.49 -8.98 12.29
CA PRO A 77 12.52 -9.54 13.65
C PRO A 77 11.15 -9.98 14.18
N TYR A 78 10.07 -9.49 13.58
CA TYR A 78 8.69 -9.82 13.91
C TYR A 78 8.08 -10.88 12.97
N GLY A 79 8.92 -11.58 12.18
CA GLY A 79 8.50 -12.63 11.26
C GLY A 79 7.77 -12.14 10.01
N MET A 80 7.88 -10.85 9.68
CA MET A 80 7.19 -10.21 8.57
C MET A 80 8.17 -9.55 7.62
N LYS A 81 7.80 -9.41 6.34
CA LYS A 81 8.44 -8.52 5.37
C LYS A 81 7.44 -8.00 4.35
N LEU A 82 7.84 -6.99 3.57
CA LEU A 82 6.99 -6.39 2.55
C LEU A 82 7.22 -7.02 1.19
N ALA A 83 6.16 -7.48 0.53
CA ALA A 83 6.21 -7.97 -0.85
C ALA A 83 5.45 -7.02 -1.79
N TYR A 84 6.18 -6.45 -2.75
CA TYR A 84 5.62 -5.49 -3.70
C TYR A 84 4.48 -6.11 -4.53
N CYS A 85 3.39 -5.38 -4.65
CA CYS A 85 2.29 -5.69 -5.57
C CYS A 85 2.40 -4.79 -6.83
N PRO A 86 2.32 -5.36 -8.05
CA PRO A 86 2.38 -4.58 -9.28
C PRO A 86 1.30 -3.49 -9.31
N MET A 87 1.72 -2.24 -9.33
CA MET A 87 0.82 -1.09 -9.31
C MET A 87 1.40 0.04 -10.18
N ASP A 88 0.53 0.93 -10.61
CA ASP A 88 0.87 2.20 -11.23
C ASP A 88 0.12 3.35 -10.54
N VAL A 89 0.16 4.54 -11.14
CA VAL A 89 -0.44 5.77 -10.61
C VAL A 89 -1.97 5.74 -10.53
N ARG A 90 -2.68 4.64 -10.87
CA ARG A 90 -4.15 4.56 -10.67
C ARG A 90 -4.54 4.85 -9.22
N LYS A 91 -5.80 5.24 -9.04
CA LYS A 91 -6.40 5.41 -7.71
C LYS A 91 -6.61 4.07 -7.01
N LEU A 92 -6.54 4.06 -5.68
CA LEU A 92 -6.70 2.83 -4.87
C LEU A 92 -8.00 2.06 -5.17
N LYS A 93 -9.09 2.75 -5.51
CA LYS A 93 -10.37 2.12 -5.87
C LYS A 93 -10.29 1.11 -7.00
N PHE A 94 -9.31 1.22 -7.91
CA PHE A 94 -9.14 0.28 -9.02
C PHE A 94 -8.46 -1.02 -8.59
N TYR A 95 -7.87 -1.05 -7.40
CA TYR A 95 -7.22 -2.22 -6.80
C TYR A 95 -8.07 -2.84 -5.69
N MET A 96 -8.98 -2.08 -5.08
CA MET A 96 -9.63 -2.44 -3.82
C MET A 96 -10.41 -3.77 -3.85
N ASN A 97 -11.17 -4.04 -4.92
CA ASN A 97 -11.92 -5.30 -5.02
C ASN A 97 -11.00 -6.52 -5.05
N GLU A 98 -9.87 -6.44 -5.76
CA GLU A 98 -8.90 -7.53 -5.81
C GLU A 98 -8.17 -7.67 -4.47
N LEU A 99 -7.78 -6.55 -3.85
CA LEU A 99 -7.15 -6.56 -2.52
C LEU A 99 -8.05 -7.21 -1.45
N ILE A 100 -9.35 -6.87 -1.44
CA ILE A 100 -10.33 -7.48 -0.53
C ILE A 100 -10.52 -8.96 -0.86
N ALA A 101 -10.53 -9.33 -2.15
CA ALA A 101 -10.67 -10.73 -2.56
C ALA A 101 -9.47 -11.60 -2.17
N ILE A 102 -8.28 -11.02 -2.02
CA ILE A 102 -7.11 -11.72 -1.47
C ILE A 102 -7.31 -12.03 0.03
N ASP A 103 -8.17 -11.29 0.75
CA ASP A 103 -8.55 -11.54 2.17
C ASP A 103 -7.34 -11.69 3.12
N ASP A 104 -6.35 -10.80 2.98
CA ASP A 104 -5.10 -10.85 3.77
C ASP A 104 -4.68 -9.44 4.26
N LEU A 105 -3.41 -9.29 4.62
CA LEU A 105 -2.82 -8.08 5.20
C LEU A 105 -1.93 -7.31 4.22
N PHE A 106 -2.17 -6.01 4.07
CA PHE A 106 -1.44 -5.14 3.17
C PHE A 106 -1.12 -3.79 3.83
N THR A 107 -0.06 -3.15 3.33
CA THR A 107 0.14 -1.71 3.50
C THR A 107 -0.16 -0.99 2.19
N LEU A 108 -0.99 0.05 2.29
CA LEU A 108 -1.39 0.87 1.15
C LEU A 108 -0.86 2.29 1.36
N SER A 109 -0.05 2.79 0.44
CA SER A 109 0.42 4.17 0.44
C SER A 109 -0.21 4.94 -0.72
N PHE A 110 -0.61 6.18 -0.47
CA PHE A 110 -1.23 7.05 -1.48
C PHE A 110 -0.76 8.50 -1.33
N TYR A 111 -0.84 9.27 -2.41
CA TYR A 111 -0.56 10.70 -2.39
C TYR A 111 -1.75 11.47 -1.78
N THR A 112 -1.49 12.46 -0.94
CA THR A 112 -2.56 13.24 -0.27
C THR A 112 -3.04 14.44 -1.09
N THR A 113 -2.44 14.68 -2.26
CA THR A 113 -2.94 15.61 -3.28
C THR A 113 -3.66 14.85 -4.40
N ASN A 114 -4.61 15.54 -5.06
CA ASN A 114 -5.24 15.06 -6.28
C ASN A 114 -4.71 15.79 -7.53
N ASP A 115 -3.74 16.69 -7.39
CA ASP A 115 -3.14 17.43 -8.50
C ASP A 115 -2.05 16.57 -9.17
N PRO A 116 -2.25 16.12 -10.42
CA PRO A 116 -1.26 15.30 -11.12
C PRO A 116 0.06 16.02 -11.36
N SER A 117 0.04 17.35 -11.51
CA SER A 117 1.26 18.13 -11.75
C SER A 117 2.20 18.12 -10.53
N ILE A 118 1.62 18.05 -9.33
CA ILE A 118 2.38 17.94 -8.08
C ILE A 118 2.92 16.51 -7.89
N ILE A 119 2.11 15.49 -8.21
CA ILE A 119 2.53 14.08 -8.08
C ILE A 119 3.70 13.75 -9.03
N LEU A 120 3.68 14.33 -10.23
CA LEU A 120 4.65 14.08 -11.30
C LEU A 120 5.77 15.15 -11.36
N GLY A 121 5.79 16.08 -10.41
CA GLY A 121 6.81 17.13 -10.33
C GLY A 121 8.16 16.60 -9.87
N ASP A 122 9.21 17.36 -10.17
CA ASP A 122 10.54 17.12 -9.62
C ASP A 122 10.56 17.36 -8.11
N PRO A 123 11.42 16.65 -7.35
CA PRO A 123 11.61 16.94 -5.94
C PRO A 123 12.17 18.35 -5.72
N ASP A 124 11.77 18.97 -4.62
CA ASP A 124 12.35 20.22 -4.16
C ASP A 124 13.82 20.04 -3.68
N PRO A 125 14.55 21.11 -3.30
CA PRO A 125 15.93 21.00 -2.83
C PRO A 125 16.15 20.11 -1.59
N THR A 126 15.08 19.75 -0.87
CA THR A 126 15.12 18.81 0.27
C THR A 126 14.87 17.36 -0.13
N GLY A 127 14.61 17.11 -1.43
CA GLY A 127 14.26 15.79 -1.96
C GLY A 127 12.76 15.46 -1.83
N TRP A 128 11.94 16.42 -1.38
CA TRP A 128 10.52 16.22 -1.17
C TRP A 128 9.72 16.51 -2.44
N ILE A 129 8.77 15.62 -2.78
CA ILE A 129 7.86 15.82 -3.92
C ILE A 129 6.51 16.32 -3.41
N THR A 130 5.81 15.49 -2.64
CA THR A 130 4.47 15.82 -2.15
C THR A 130 4.07 14.93 -0.98
N GLY A 131 3.00 15.36 -0.29
CA GLY A 131 2.41 14.63 0.81
C GLY A 131 1.95 13.22 0.40
N SER A 132 2.20 12.27 1.28
CA SER A 132 1.69 10.92 1.15
C SER A 132 1.27 10.38 2.51
N HIS A 133 0.38 9.41 2.49
CA HIS A 133 -0.11 8.71 3.67
C HIS A 133 0.00 7.20 3.49
N ILE A 134 0.03 6.47 4.60
CA ILE A 134 0.05 5.01 4.64
C ILE A 134 -1.03 4.49 5.59
N VAL A 135 -1.74 3.46 5.16
CA VAL A 135 -2.78 2.77 5.92
C VAL A 135 -2.55 1.26 5.86
N ILE A 136 -3.17 0.53 6.77
CA ILE A 136 -3.26 -0.93 6.68
C ILE A 136 -4.59 -1.28 6.00
N LEU A 137 -4.55 -2.19 5.02
CA LEU A 137 -5.74 -2.95 4.65
C LEU A 137 -5.62 -4.32 5.28
N HIS A 138 -6.61 -4.68 6.09
CA HIS A 138 -6.72 -6.00 6.69
C HIS A 138 -8.07 -6.57 6.31
N ARG A 139 -8.05 -7.59 5.45
CA ARG A 139 -9.25 -8.24 4.91
C ARG A 139 -10.14 -7.24 4.15
N ASP A 140 -11.24 -6.81 4.76
CA ASP A 140 -12.22 -5.90 4.19
C ASP A 140 -12.20 -4.51 4.84
N LYS A 141 -11.19 -4.19 5.67
CA LYS A 141 -11.13 -2.94 6.43
C LYS A 141 -9.83 -2.17 6.23
N ILE A 142 -9.96 -0.86 6.09
CA ILE A 142 -8.84 0.08 6.18
C ILE A 142 -8.68 0.49 7.64
N ILE A 143 -7.48 0.33 8.18
CA ILE A 143 -7.08 0.84 9.49
C ILE A 143 -6.19 2.05 9.24
N ASP A 144 -6.73 3.23 9.53
CA ASP A 144 -6.08 4.51 9.22
C ASP A 144 -5.45 5.10 10.49
N PRO A 145 -4.11 5.29 10.52
CA PRO A 145 -3.47 5.93 11.66
C PRO A 145 -3.89 7.39 11.86
N ALA A 146 -4.37 8.11 10.84
CA ALA A 146 -4.81 9.50 11.00
C ALA A 146 -6.09 9.61 11.86
N SER A 147 -7.06 8.72 11.64
CA SER A 147 -8.28 8.63 12.44
C SER A 147 -8.11 7.80 13.71
N GLY A 148 -7.22 6.79 13.67
CA GLY A 148 -7.13 5.75 14.69
C GLY A 148 -8.32 4.78 14.68
N THR A 149 -8.99 4.63 13.53
CA THR A 149 -10.19 3.81 13.38
C THR A 149 -10.05 2.81 12.25
N ALA A 150 -10.93 1.79 12.25
CA ALA A 150 -11.10 0.87 11.14
C ALA A 150 -12.40 1.20 10.39
N THR A 151 -12.35 1.29 9.07
CA THR A 151 -13.47 1.62 8.18
C THR A 151 -13.62 0.53 7.12
N PRO A 152 -14.84 0.19 6.66
CA PRO A 152 -15.01 -0.69 5.50
C PRO A 152 -14.19 -0.18 4.30
N ALA A 153 -13.41 -1.07 3.69
CA ALA A 153 -12.38 -0.67 2.74
C ALA A 153 -12.93 -0.03 1.46
N LEU A 154 -14.16 -0.35 1.07
CA LEU A 154 -14.84 0.27 -0.08
C LEU A 154 -15.38 1.67 0.21
N GLU A 155 -15.52 2.04 1.49
CA GLU A 155 -16.08 3.33 1.93
C GLU A 155 -15.00 4.34 2.32
N ASP A 156 -13.76 3.87 2.54
CA ASP A 156 -12.67 4.72 2.99
C ASP A 156 -12.28 5.80 1.96
N ILE A 157 -11.90 6.97 2.47
CA ILE A 157 -11.51 8.12 1.66
C ILE A 157 -10.25 7.85 0.82
N CYS A 158 -9.38 6.91 1.23
CA CYS A 158 -8.18 6.52 0.51
C CYS A 158 -8.46 6.13 -0.95
N ASN A 159 -9.65 5.58 -1.23
CA ASN A 159 -10.12 5.20 -2.57
C ASN A 159 -10.12 6.35 -3.59
N LYS A 160 -10.16 7.60 -3.13
CA LYS A 160 -10.17 8.79 -4.00
C LYS A 160 -8.77 9.22 -4.44
N TYR A 161 -7.72 8.72 -3.79
CA TYR A 161 -6.34 9.16 -3.99
C TYR A 161 -5.55 8.23 -4.91
N HIS A 162 -4.53 8.79 -5.56
CA HIS A 162 -3.60 8.07 -6.42
C HIS A 162 -2.67 7.19 -5.59
N THR A 163 -2.50 5.94 -6.02
CA THR A 163 -1.63 4.97 -5.35
C THR A 163 -0.17 5.39 -5.48
N LYS A 164 0.54 5.35 -4.34
CA LYS A 164 1.99 5.52 -4.27
C LYS A 164 2.69 4.16 -4.22
N ARG A 165 2.25 3.25 -3.33
CA ARG A 165 2.80 1.89 -3.15
C ARG A 165 1.75 0.94 -2.59
N ILE A 166 1.84 -0.33 -2.94
CA ILE A 166 1.06 -1.42 -2.35
C ILE A 166 2.02 -2.55 -2.01
N PHE A 167 2.02 -2.97 -0.76
CA PHE A 167 2.75 -4.16 -0.33
C PHE A 167 1.80 -5.12 0.35
N ARG A 168 1.94 -6.40 0.02
CA ARG A 168 1.41 -7.49 0.84
C ARG A 168 2.38 -7.75 1.98
N VAL A 169 1.88 -7.94 3.19
CA VAL A 169 2.72 -8.37 4.32
C VAL A 169 2.82 -9.89 4.25
N VAL A 170 4.04 -10.42 4.19
CA VAL A 170 4.32 -11.85 4.02
C VAL A 170 5.31 -12.34 5.08
N PRO A 171 5.41 -13.66 5.34
CA PRO A 171 6.39 -14.21 6.26
C PRO A 171 7.82 -13.82 5.85
N SER A 172 8.70 -13.63 6.82
CA SER A 172 10.09 -13.21 6.56
C SER A 172 10.89 -14.19 5.69
N ASP A 173 10.52 -15.47 5.71
CA ASP A 173 11.10 -16.55 4.89
C ASP A 173 10.40 -16.75 3.53
N HIS A 174 9.33 -16.00 3.24
CA HIS A 174 8.59 -16.12 1.99
C HIS A 174 9.45 -15.78 0.76
N VAL A 175 9.25 -16.48 -0.36
CA VAL A 175 10.12 -16.36 -1.56
C VAL A 175 10.09 -14.95 -2.17
N ARG A 176 8.93 -14.29 -2.11
CA ARG A 176 8.76 -12.89 -2.49
C ARG A 176 8.99 -12.01 -1.28
N GLY A 177 9.63 -10.86 -1.46
CA GLY A 177 9.76 -9.83 -0.45
C GLY A 177 10.97 -8.94 -0.73
N LEU A 178 10.98 -7.79 -0.07
CA LEU A 178 12.16 -6.93 0.09
C LEU A 178 12.98 -7.41 1.28
#